data_AF-A0A7J3PLX4-F1
#
_entry.id   AF-A0A7J3PLX4-F1
#
_cell.length_a   1.000
_cell.length_b   1.000
_cell.length_c   1.000
_cell.angle_alpha   90.00
_cell.angle_beta   90.00
_cell.angle_gamma   90.00
#
_symmetry.space_group_name_H-M   'P 1'
#
loop_
_entity.id
_entity.type
_entity.pdbx_description
1 polymer ?
#
loop_
_entity_poly.entity_id
_entity_poly.type
_entity_poly.pdbx_seq_one_letter_code
_entity_poly.pdbx_strand_id
1 'polypeptide(L)'
;MSRFRDLSILYYLPGRRIANLGAVLVDSTGGISELCEVMRGIGVEVIAVDMSRNPENFNEAYLSLIVDISKLSDEQIEDIVMKLRQSENFKEITLHKSDILGLISDMFFDYRGVLGRRALIISYAALTGFFQGLYDLLGDSAGAFLYHAGKLVGIEGAKSHREYLNVSDVDLWLRIAGRFLRSLGYARELNISRIDGGIEAVLIDSLECQIQAKLRRIPSSNWTRGLIAGIATDLMERDCSAEEVECINLGYPHCRIVAKKTS
;
A
#
# COMPACT_ATOMS: atom_id res chain seq x y z
N MET A 1 18.65 -9.43 6.09
CA MET A 1 17.89 -9.81 4.88
C MET A 1 16.60 -8.99 4.86
N SER A 2 16.28 -8.30 3.77
CA SER A 2 15.01 -7.58 3.65
C SER A 2 13.86 -8.59 3.64
N ARG A 3 12.80 -8.30 4.39
CA ARG A 3 11.56 -9.12 4.37
C ARG A 3 10.68 -8.56 3.26
N PHE A 4 10.39 -9.37 2.25
CA PHE A 4 9.40 -9.06 1.22
C PHE A 4 8.09 -9.77 1.59
N ARG A 5 6.97 -9.08 1.44
CA ARG A 5 5.63 -9.62 1.68
C ARG A 5 4.75 -9.20 0.51
N ASP A 6 4.17 -10.16 -0.19
CA ASP A 6 3.13 -9.88 -1.17
C ASP A 6 1.92 -9.23 -0.50
N LEU A 7 1.31 -8.27 -1.17
CA LEU A 7 0.04 -7.72 -0.71
C LEU A 7 -1.01 -8.83 -0.76
N SER A 8 -1.85 -8.89 0.28
CA SER A 8 -2.86 -9.92 0.47
C SER A 8 -4.05 -9.81 -0.52
N ILE A 9 -3.79 -9.82 -1.83
CA ILE A 9 -4.76 -9.39 -2.86
C ILE A 9 -4.89 -10.39 -3.98
N LEU A 10 -3.78 -10.93 -4.47
CA LEU A 10 -3.75 -11.92 -5.54
C LEU A 10 -2.71 -12.98 -5.19
N TYR A 11 -3.11 -14.24 -5.28
CA TYR A 11 -2.32 -15.38 -4.84
C TYR A 11 -2.20 -16.38 -5.96
N TYR A 12 -1.00 -16.90 -6.15
CA TYR A 12 -0.72 -17.95 -7.12
C TYR A 12 0.04 -19.12 -6.48
N LEU A 13 -0.65 -20.24 -6.24
CA LEU A 13 -0.12 -21.50 -5.75
C LEU A 13 -0.42 -22.60 -6.79
N PRO A 14 0.49 -22.84 -7.76
CA PRO A 14 0.27 -23.79 -8.85
C PRO A 14 -0.21 -25.16 -8.39
N GLY A 15 -1.23 -25.69 -9.07
CA GLY A 15 -1.75 -27.04 -8.81
C GLY A 15 -2.60 -27.18 -7.54
N ARG A 16 -2.84 -26.09 -6.80
CA ARG A 16 -3.71 -26.09 -5.60
C ARG A 16 -5.12 -25.62 -5.91
N ARG A 17 -6.12 -26.22 -5.26
CA ARG A 17 -7.48 -25.65 -5.19
C ARG A 17 -7.51 -24.67 -4.03
N ILE A 18 -7.73 -23.40 -4.33
CA ILE A 18 -7.73 -22.33 -3.33
C ILE A 18 -9.12 -21.72 -3.25
N ALA A 19 -9.54 -21.35 -2.06
CA ALA A 19 -10.76 -20.59 -1.82
C ALA A 19 -10.49 -19.35 -0.96
N ASN A 20 -11.35 -18.36 -1.11
CA ASN A 20 -11.42 -17.19 -0.26
C ASN A 20 -12.65 -17.30 0.63
N LEU A 21 -12.42 -17.41 1.94
CA LEU A 21 -13.47 -17.37 2.96
C LEU A 21 -13.55 -15.94 3.52
N GLY A 22 -14.64 -15.26 3.23
CA GLY A 22 -14.95 -13.95 3.78
C GLY A 22 -15.87 -14.06 5.00
N ALA A 23 -15.66 -13.22 6.00
CA ALA A 23 -16.47 -13.21 7.20
C ALA A 23 -16.67 -11.81 7.78
N VAL A 24 -17.87 -11.57 8.31
CA VAL A 24 -18.16 -10.44 9.20
C VAL A 24 -18.30 -10.97 10.62
N LEU A 25 -17.33 -10.66 11.48
CA LEU A 25 -17.26 -11.12 12.86
C LEU A 25 -17.96 -10.12 13.78
N VAL A 26 -18.78 -10.61 14.71
CA VAL A 26 -19.39 -9.79 15.79
C VAL A 26 -18.64 -9.94 17.11
N ASP A 27 -17.92 -11.05 17.30
CA ASP A 27 -16.80 -11.17 18.24
C ASP A 27 -15.52 -11.48 17.47
N SER A 28 -14.64 -10.49 17.36
CA SER A 28 -13.35 -10.64 16.67
C SER A 28 -12.47 -11.73 17.27
N THR A 29 -12.42 -11.89 18.60
CA THR A 29 -11.50 -12.84 19.23
C THR A 29 -12.08 -14.24 19.20
N GLY A 30 -13.36 -14.38 19.57
CA GLY A 30 -14.10 -15.64 19.47
C GLY A 30 -14.11 -16.18 18.05
N GLY A 31 -14.45 -15.35 17.07
CA GLY A 31 -14.52 -15.77 15.66
C GLY A 31 -13.18 -16.20 15.08
N ILE A 32 -12.08 -15.52 15.40
CA ILE A 32 -10.73 -15.96 14.98
C ILE A 32 -10.37 -17.30 15.63
N SER A 33 -10.63 -17.45 16.93
CA SER A 33 -10.35 -18.69 17.65
C SER A 33 -11.11 -19.88 17.04
N GLU A 34 -12.41 -19.70 16.82
CA GLU A 34 -13.27 -20.73 16.22
C GLU A 34 -12.81 -21.09 14.80
N LEU A 35 -12.48 -20.10 13.96
CA LEU A 35 -11.93 -20.38 12.62
C LEU A 35 -10.63 -21.17 12.69
N CYS A 36 -9.70 -20.80 13.59
CA CYS A 36 -8.46 -21.54 13.77
C CYS A 36 -8.70 -23.00 14.21
N GLU A 37 -9.66 -23.23 15.11
CA GLU A 37 -10.04 -24.57 15.55
C GLU A 37 -10.66 -25.40 14.43
N VAL A 38 -11.60 -24.81 13.67
CA VAL A 38 -12.23 -25.45 12.52
C VAL A 38 -11.18 -25.83 11.49
N MET A 39 -10.34 -24.89 11.04
CA MET A 39 -9.32 -25.13 10.02
C MET A 39 -8.29 -26.20 10.46
N ARG A 40 -7.89 -26.18 11.74
CA ARG A 40 -6.99 -27.19 12.30
C ARG A 40 -7.64 -28.57 12.35
N GLY A 41 -8.90 -28.66 12.76
CA GLY A 41 -9.63 -29.92 12.91
C GLY A 41 -9.81 -30.66 11.58
N ILE A 42 -9.88 -29.94 10.47
CA ILE A 42 -10.07 -30.49 9.11
C ILE A 42 -8.76 -30.53 8.29
N GLY A 43 -7.65 -30.05 8.84
CA GLY A 43 -6.35 -30.04 8.15
C GLY A 43 -6.28 -29.08 6.96
N VAL A 44 -7.04 -27.99 6.97
CA VAL A 44 -6.96 -26.91 5.97
C VAL A 44 -5.83 -25.96 6.33
N GLU A 45 -4.99 -25.68 5.33
CA GLU A 45 -3.89 -24.74 5.47
C GLU A 45 -4.38 -23.32 5.16
N VAL A 46 -4.15 -22.39 6.09
CA VAL A 46 -4.41 -20.96 5.90
C VAL A 46 -3.17 -20.34 5.23
N ILE A 47 -3.34 -19.91 3.98
CA ILE A 47 -2.28 -19.30 3.16
C ILE A 47 -2.10 -17.84 3.54
N ALA A 48 -3.21 -17.12 3.73
CA ALA A 48 -3.18 -15.71 4.05
C ALA A 48 -4.40 -15.28 4.87
N VAL A 49 -4.18 -14.23 5.64
CA VAL A 49 -5.18 -13.59 6.50
C VAL A 49 -5.10 -12.09 6.26
N ASP A 50 -6.25 -11.48 6.01
CA ASP A 50 -6.42 -10.04 6.10
C ASP A 50 -7.63 -9.72 6.97
N MET A 51 -7.48 -8.73 7.84
CA MET A 51 -8.52 -8.35 8.79
C MET A 51 -8.50 -6.84 9.01
N SER A 52 -9.68 -6.24 8.99
CA SER A 52 -9.88 -4.85 9.34
C SER A 52 -11.11 -4.68 10.21
N ARG A 53 -11.16 -3.60 11.00
CA ARG A 53 -12.43 -3.19 11.61
C ARG A 53 -13.40 -2.74 10.52
N ASN A 54 -14.69 -3.00 10.73
CA ASN A 54 -15.72 -2.40 9.91
C ASN A 54 -15.75 -0.89 10.22
N PRO A 55 -15.49 -0.01 9.23
CA PRO A 55 -15.44 1.44 9.47
C PRO A 55 -16.81 2.05 9.79
N GLU A 56 -17.91 1.38 9.41
CA GLU A 56 -19.29 1.80 9.70
C GLU A 56 -19.79 1.26 11.04
N ASN A 57 -19.24 0.14 11.52
CA ASN A 57 -19.55 -0.44 12.82
C ASN A 57 -18.31 -1.07 13.47
N PHE A 58 -17.63 -0.33 14.35
CA PHE A 58 -16.38 -0.78 14.98
C PHE A 58 -16.51 -2.02 15.88
N ASN A 59 -17.72 -2.41 16.26
CA ASN A 59 -17.95 -3.67 16.97
C ASN A 59 -17.80 -4.88 16.05
N GLU A 60 -17.96 -4.69 14.74
CA GLU A 60 -17.74 -5.70 13.73
C GLU A 60 -16.31 -5.66 13.20
N ALA A 61 -15.85 -6.81 12.70
CA ALA A 61 -14.61 -6.91 11.94
C ALA A 61 -14.82 -7.70 10.66
N TYR A 62 -14.16 -7.23 9.61
CA TYR A 62 -14.06 -7.93 8.35
C TYR A 62 -12.84 -8.82 8.36
N LEU A 63 -13.00 -10.07 7.92
CA LEU A 63 -11.93 -11.04 7.81
C LEU A 63 -12.00 -11.68 6.42
N SER A 64 -10.86 -11.73 5.75
CA SER A 64 -10.67 -12.46 4.50
C SER A 64 -9.55 -13.48 4.70
N LEU A 65 -9.87 -14.76 4.51
CA LEU A 65 -8.92 -15.87 4.56
C LEU A 65 -8.73 -16.45 3.17
N ILE A 66 -7.48 -16.73 2.82
CA ILE A 66 -7.15 -17.55 1.66
C ILE A 66 -6.71 -18.91 2.18
N VAL A 67 -7.39 -19.96 1.72
CA VAL A 67 -7.24 -21.32 2.26
C VAL A 67 -6.99 -22.33 1.14
N ASP A 68 -6.10 -23.29 1.41
CA ASP A 68 -5.89 -24.44 0.53
C ASP A 68 -6.95 -25.52 0.83
N ILE A 69 -7.86 -25.71 -0.12
CA ILE A 69 -8.95 -26.69 -0.07
C ILE A 69 -8.66 -27.92 -0.96
N SER A 70 -7.41 -28.11 -1.40
CA SER A 70 -7.04 -29.21 -2.31
C SER A 70 -7.37 -30.60 -1.76
N LYS A 71 -7.39 -30.75 -0.43
CA LYS A 71 -7.63 -32.03 0.26
C LYS A 71 -9.09 -32.23 0.67
N LEU A 72 -9.97 -31.27 0.40
CA LEU A 72 -11.38 -31.34 0.80
C LEU A 72 -12.29 -31.67 -0.38
N SER A 73 -13.31 -32.48 -0.12
CA SER A 73 -14.46 -32.62 -1.02
C SER A 73 -15.34 -31.37 -0.97
N ASP A 74 -16.19 -31.18 -1.97
CA ASP A 74 -17.14 -30.05 -1.97
C ASP A 74 -18.17 -30.16 -0.84
N GLU A 75 -18.60 -31.37 -0.50
CA GLU A 75 -19.50 -31.65 0.63
C GLU A 75 -18.88 -31.23 1.97
N GLN A 76 -17.60 -31.59 2.22
CA GLN A 76 -16.90 -31.17 3.44
C GLN A 76 -16.84 -29.64 3.55
N ILE A 77 -16.59 -28.96 2.43
CA ILE A 77 -16.52 -27.49 2.37
C ILE A 77 -17.88 -26.88 2.71
N GLU A 78 -18.97 -27.42 2.17
CA GLU A 78 -20.33 -26.96 2.44
C GLU A 78 -20.70 -27.14 3.91
N ASP A 79 -20.40 -28.29 4.51
CA ASP A 79 -20.62 -28.56 5.93
C ASP A 79 -19.90 -27.56 6.83
N ILE A 80 -18.63 -27.23 6.51
CA ILE A 80 -17.84 -26.25 7.25
C ILE A 80 -18.48 -24.86 7.18
N VAL A 81 -18.86 -24.42 5.97
CA VAL A 81 -19.49 -23.10 5.78
C VAL A 81 -20.83 -23.04 6.51
N MET A 82 -21.63 -24.11 6.45
CA MET A 82 -22.90 -24.19 7.16
C MET A 82 -22.71 -24.12 8.68
N LYS A 83 -21.74 -24.86 9.23
CA LYS A 83 -21.41 -24.81 10.66
C LYS A 83 -21.00 -23.40 11.09
N LEU A 84 -20.11 -22.75 10.34
CA LEU A 84 -19.66 -21.38 10.64
C LEU A 84 -20.82 -20.38 10.57
N ARG A 85 -21.75 -20.53 9.63
CA ARG A 85 -22.96 -19.67 9.54
C ARG A 85 -23.91 -19.81 10.72
N GLN A 86 -23.86 -20.92 11.45
CA GLN A 86 -24.70 -21.16 12.63
C GLN A 86 -24.07 -20.65 13.93
N SER A 87 -22.78 -20.30 13.90
CA SER A 87 -22.10 -19.76 15.07
C SER A 87 -22.51 -18.31 15.33
N GLU A 88 -22.66 -17.98 16.62
CA GLU A 88 -22.96 -16.62 17.08
C GLU A 88 -21.82 -15.63 16.86
N ASN A 89 -20.61 -16.11 16.57
CA ASN A 89 -19.44 -15.26 16.33
C ASN A 89 -19.45 -14.56 14.96
N PHE A 90 -20.27 -15.04 14.02
CA PHE A 90 -20.28 -14.55 12.64
C PHE A 90 -21.66 -14.04 12.25
N LYS A 91 -21.69 -12.81 11.75
CA LYS A 91 -22.88 -12.21 11.11
C LYS A 91 -23.03 -12.66 9.66
N GLU A 92 -21.91 -12.89 8.98
CA GLU A 92 -21.86 -13.28 7.59
C GLU A 92 -20.67 -14.20 7.32
N ILE A 93 -20.88 -15.22 6.48
CA ILE A 93 -19.84 -16.07 5.93
C ILE A 93 -20.07 -16.25 4.42
N THR A 94 -19.06 -15.88 3.64
CA THR A 94 -19.00 -16.08 2.18
C THR A 94 -17.85 -16.99 1.82
N LEU A 95 -18.04 -17.79 0.78
CA LEU A 95 -16.98 -18.63 0.22
C LEU A 95 -16.93 -18.43 -1.28
N HIS A 96 -15.77 -18.00 -1.77
CA HIS A 96 -15.47 -17.87 -3.18
C HIS A 96 -14.42 -18.90 -3.56
N LYS A 97 -14.80 -19.86 -4.40
CA LYS A 97 -13.86 -20.82 -4.99
C LYS A 97 -13.31 -20.22 -6.29
N SER A 98 -12.03 -20.39 -6.54
CA SER A 98 -11.47 -20.00 -7.84
C SER A 98 -11.89 -20.99 -8.94
N ASP A 99 -12.21 -20.46 -10.10
CA ASP A 99 -12.40 -21.20 -11.35
C ASP A 99 -11.06 -21.51 -12.05
N ILE A 100 -9.97 -20.85 -11.64
CA ILE A 100 -8.62 -21.04 -12.18
C ILE A 100 -7.75 -21.74 -11.12
N LEU A 101 -7.28 -22.94 -11.45
CA LEU A 101 -6.47 -23.75 -10.53
C LEU A 101 -5.20 -22.99 -10.10
N GLY A 102 -5.06 -22.83 -8.78
CA GLY A 102 -3.91 -22.19 -8.15
C GLY A 102 -3.95 -20.67 -8.14
N LEU A 103 -4.91 -19.99 -8.77
CA LEU A 103 -4.97 -18.53 -8.80
C LEU A 103 -6.21 -18.06 -8.03
N ILE A 104 -6.10 -17.13 -7.10
CA ILE A 104 -7.28 -16.51 -6.49
C ILE A 104 -6.99 -15.06 -6.09
N SER A 105 -7.98 -14.20 -6.22
CA SER A 105 -7.97 -12.87 -5.62
C SER A 105 -8.81 -12.84 -4.35
N ASP A 106 -8.51 -11.91 -3.47
CA ASP A 106 -9.39 -11.60 -2.34
C ASP A 106 -10.67 -10.91 -2.87
N MET A 107 -11.76 -11.70 -2.88
CA MET A 107 -13.07 -11.36 -3.43
C MET A 107 -14.04 -10.85 -2.37
N PHE A 108 -13.66 -10.89 -1.09
CA PHE A 108 -14.53 -10.42 -0.01
C PHE A 108 -14.62 -8.89 0.03
N PHE A 109 -13.51 -8.20 -0.23
CA PHE A 109 -13.49 -6.74 -0.28
C PHE A 109 -13.58 -6.26 -1.73
N ASP A 110 -14.62 -5.49 -2.07
CA ASP A 110 -14.80 -4.92 -3.41
C ASP A 110 -13.71 -3.92 -3.80
N TYR A 111 -13.27 -3.13 -2.82
CA TYR A 111 -12.31 -2.05 -3.00
C TYR A 111 -11.21 -2.12 -1.96
N ARG A 112 -10.03 -1.59 -2.31
CA ARG A 112 -8.95 -1.32 -1.36
C ARG A 112 -8.90 0.16 -1.09
N GLY A 113 -8.43 0.53 0.09
CA GLY A 113 -8.36 1.92 0.49
C GLY A 113 -7.24 2.23 1.46
N VAL A 114 -6.99 3.53 1.60
CA VAL A 114 -6.04 4.11 2.54
C VAL A 114 -6.81 5.20 3.29
N LEU A 115 -6.85 5.10 4.62
CA LEU A 115 -7.59 6.04 5.49
C LEU A 115 -9.06 6.24 5.07
N GLY A 116 -9.75 5.15 4.73
CA GLY A 116 -11.17 5.19 4.34
C GLY A 116 -11.44 5.72 2.93
N ARG A 117 -10.40 6.00 2.12
CA ARG A 117 -10.54 6.42 0.72
C ARG A 117 -10.07 5.32 -0.21
N ARG A 118 -10.76 5.12 -1.33
CA ARG A 118 -10.39 4.12 -2.34
C ARG A 118 -8.97 4.39 -2.87
N ALA A 119 -8.20 3.32 -3.02
CA ALA A 119 -6.85 3.34 -3.55
C ALA A 119 -6.70 2.34 -4.69
N LEU A 120 -5.78 2.63 -5.62
CA LEU A 120 -5.33 1.73 -6.65
C LEU A 120 -3.91 1.29 -6.34
N ILE A 121 -3.63 0.00 -6.52
CA ILE A 121 -2.28 -0.55 -6.38
C ILE A 121 -1.67 -0.66 -7.77
N ILE A 122 -0.51 -0.05 -7.94
CA ILE A 122 0.23 -0.03 -9.20
C ILE A 122 1.45 -0.93 -9.02
N SER A 123 1.57 -1.97 -9.85
CA SER A 123 2.66 -2.94 -9.76
C SER A 123 3.99 -2.33 -10.19
N TYR A 124 5.10 -2.98 -9.79
CA TYR A 124 6.44 -2.57 -10.21
C TYR A 124 6.59 -2.52 -11.74
N ALA A 125 6.01 -3.48 -12.47
CA ALA A 125 6.04 -3.50 -13.93
C ALA A 125 5.27 -2.33 -14.55
N ALA A 126 4.09 -2.00 -14.00
CA ALA A 126 3.32 -0.84 -14.45
C ALA A 126 4.04 0.49 -14.14
N LEU A 127 4.66 0.62 -12.96
CA LEU A 127 5.49 1.78 -12.62
C LEU A 127 6.73 1.89 -13.51
N THR A 128 7.33 0.75 -13.88
CA THR A 128 8.44 0.72 -14.84
C THR A 128 8.00 1.26 -16.19
N GLY A 129 6.88 0.77 -16.74
CA GLY A 129 6.30 1.29 -17.98
C GLY A 129 5.93 2.77 -17.90
N PHE A 130 5.41 3.22 -16.75
CA PHE A 130 5.09 4.62 -16.52
C PHE A 130 6.32 5.51 -16.49
N PHE A 131 7.29 5.24 -15.61
CA PHE A 131 8.47 6.09 -15.48
C PHE A 131 9.40 5.96 -16.69
N GLN A 132 9.82 4.75 -17.05
CA GLN A 132 10.77 4.54 -18.14
C GLN A 132 10.15 4.86 -19.49
N GLY A 133 8.92 4.40 -19.75
CA GLY A 133 8.23 4.64 -21.01
C GLY A 133 7.96 6.12 -21.28
N LEU A 134 7.74 6.94 -20.24
CA LEU A 134 7.65 8.39 -20.42
C LEU A 134 8.98 9.01 -20.89
N TYR A 135 10.12 8.56 -20.36
CA TYR A 135 11.43 9.02 -20.85
C TYR A 135 11.73 8.53 -22.26
N ASP A 136 11.36 7.29 -22.58
CA ASP A 136 11.54 6.76 -23.95
C ASP A 136 10.73 7.58 -24.97
N LEU A 137 9.53 8.04 -24.57
CA LEU A 137 8.64 8.82 -25.41
C LEU A 137 9.02 10.31 -25.51
N LEU A 138 9.37 10.94 -24.39
CA LEU A 138 9.50 12.40 -24.28
C LEU A 138 10.92 12.89 -24.03
N GLY A 139 11.89 11.97 -23.88
CA GLY A 139 13.25 12.31 -23.49
C GLY A 139 13.29 13.03 -22.14
N ASP A 140 14.21 14.00 -21.99
CA ASP A 140 14.41 14.74 -20.74
C ASP A 140 13.18 15.53 -20.26
N SER A 141 12.27 15.89 -21.18
CA SER A 141 11.03 16.59 -20.86
C SER A 141 10.10 15.78 -19.94
N ALA A 142 10.23 14.45 -19.93
CA ALA A 142 9.50 13.59 -18.99
C ALA A 142 9.75 13.97 -17.53
N GLY A 143 10.96 14.44 -17.21
CA GLY A 143 11.33 14.84 -15.85
C GLY A 143 10.50 16.04 -15.36
N ALA A 144 10.22 17.01 -16.23
CA ALA A 144 9.36 18.15 -15.90
C ALA A 144 7.91 17.69 -15.67
N PHE A 145 7.39 16.83 -16.54
CA PHE A 145 6.06 16.26 -16.40
C PHE A 145 5.89 15.53 -15.06
N LEU A 146 6.81 14.59 -14.75
CA LEU A 146 6.79 13.82 -13.51
C LEU A 146 6.88 14.72 -12.28
N TYR A 147 7.72 15.75 -12.33
CA TYR A 147 7.83 16.73 -11.24
C TYR A 147 6.53 17.47 -10.98
N HIS A 148 5.89 18.02 -12.01
CA HIS A 148 4.65 18.77 -11.84
C HIS A 148 3.49 17.86 -11.43
N ALA A 149 3.39 16.66 -12.01
CA ALA A 149 2.39 15.67 -11.61
C ALA A 149 2.57 15.27 -10.13
N GLY A 150 3.81 14.96 -9.71
CA GLY A 150 4.15 14.68 -8.32
C GLY A 150 3.78 15.84 -7.40
N LYS A 151 4.09 17.09 -7.79
CA LYS A 151 3.77 18.29 -6.99
C LYS A 151 2.27 18.45 -6.75
N LEU A 152 1.44 18.25 -7.77
CA LEU A 152 -0.01 18.30 -7.62
C LEU A 152 -0.52 17.18 -6.69
N VAL A 153 0.01 15.96 -6.81
CA VAL A 153 -0.30 14.84 -5.91
C VAL A 153 0.12 15.15 -4.47
N GLY A 154 1.29 15.76 -4.28
CA GLY A 154 1.79 16.14 -2.95
C GLY A 154 0.91 17.18 -2.25
N ILE A 155 0.41 18.18 -2.99
CA ILE A 155 -0.51 19.20 -2.47
C ILE A 155 -1.83 18.53 -2.04
N GLU A 156 -2.44 17.76 -2.93
CA GLU A 156 -3.73 17.11 -2.66
C GLU A 156 -3.61 16.09 -1.51
N GLY A 157 -2.54 15.30 -1.52
CA GLY A 157 -2.21 14.37 -0.45
C GLY A 157 -2.06 15.10 0.89
N ALA A 158 -1.30 16.18 0.95
CA ALA A 158 -1.09 16.91 2.20
C ALA A 158 -2.40 17.44 2.79
N LYS A 159 -3.25 18.06 1.96
CA LYS A 159 -4.58 18.56 2.36
C LYS A 159 -5.46 17.44 2.91
N SER A 160 -5.64 16.37 2.11
CA SER A 160 -6.53 15.27 2.44
C SER A 160 -6.15 14.57 3.75
N HIS A 161 -4.86 14.35 3.95
CA HIS A 161 -4.36 13.65 5.14
C HIS A 161 -4.38 14.57 6.40
N ARG A 162 -4.17 15.88 6.27
CA ARG A 162 -4.27 16.82 7.40
C ARG A 162 -5.70 16.94 7.89
N GLU A 163 -6.64 17.10 6.96
CA GLU A 163 -8.07 17.16 7.27
C GLU A 163 -8.52 15.88 7.99
N TYR A 164 -8.10 14.73 7.49
CA TYR A 164 -8.47 13.44 8.08
C TYR A 164 -7.88 13.23 9.49
N LEU A 165 -6.62 13.60 9.71
CA LEU A 165 -5.91 13.31 10.97
C LEU A 165 -6.04 14.40 12.04
N ASN A 166 -6.51 15.60 11.68
CA ASN A 166 -6.65 16.74 12.59
C ASN A 166 -5.38 17.04 13.41
N VAL A 167 -4.21 17.04 12.75
CA VAL A 167 -2.90 17.30 13.36
C VAL A 167 -2.46 18.72 13.07
N SER A 168 -2.28 19.53 14.12
CA SER A 168 -1.79 20.92 14.03
C SER A 168 -0.28 21.07 14.21
N ASP A 169 0.37 20.12 14.90
CA ASP A 169 1.82 20.13 15.12
C ASP A 169 2.56 19.77 13.82
N VAL A 170 3.36 20.72 13.32
CA VAL A 170 4.05 20.60 12.02
C VAL A 170 5.06 19.45 12.01
N ASP A 171 5.83 19.28 13.08
CA ASP A 171 6.87 18.25 13.12
C ASP A 171 6.27 16.84 13.24
N LEU A 172 5.17 16.70 13.99
CA LEU A 172 4.37 15.48 14.02
C LEU A 172 3.77 15.20 12.65
N TRP A 173 3.23 16.21 11.98
CA TRP A 173 2.69 16.08 10.63
C TRP A 173 3.73 15.58 9.63
N LEU A 174 4.93 16.16 9.61
CA LEU A 174 6.00 15.73 8.69
C LEU A 174 6.44 14.30 8.97
N ARG A 175 6.52 13.90 10.25
CA ARG A 175 6.79 12.50 10.64
C ARG A 175 5.70 11.55 10.15
N ILE A 176 4.43 11.95 10.25
CA ILE A 176 3.28 11.18 9.74
C ILE A 176 3.35 11.05 8.22
N ALA A 177 3.58 12.14 7.50
CA ALA A 177 3.72 12.13 6.05
C ALA A 177 4.86 11.19 5.61
N GLY A 178 6.00 11.23 6.30
CA GLY A 178 7.11 10.29 6.08
C GLY A 178 6.69 8.83 6.21
N ARG A 179 5.96 8.50 7.29
CA ARG A 179 5.42 7.16 7.54
C ARG A 179 4.40 6.71 6.51
N PHE A 180 3.57 7.62 6.00
CA PHE A 180 2.62 7.29 4.93
C PHE A 180 3.34 6.94 3.64
N LEU A 181 4.24 7.80 3.17
CA LEU A 181 4.97 7.52 1.93
C LEU A 181 5.80 6.24 2.02
N ARG A 182 6.39 5.96 3.19
CA ARG A 182 7.04 4.66 3.47
C ARG A 182 6.04 3.50 3.36
N SER A 183 4.89 3.60 4.00
CA SER A 183 3.85 2.55 3.98
C SER A 183 3.27 2.32 2.59
N LEU A 184 3.25 3.35 1.75
CA LEU A 184 2.83 3.30 0.35
C LEU A 184 3.93 2.80 -0.60
N GLY A 185 5.12 2.49 -0.08
CA GLY A 185 6.20 1.87 -0.87
C GLY A 185 7.08 2.83 -1.67
N TYR A 186 7.05 4.15 -1.38
CA TYR A 186 7.93 5.11 -2.07
C TYR A 186 9.42 4.84 -1.80
N ALA A 187 9.74 4.38 -0.59
CA ALA A 187 11.08 3.99 -0.17
C ALA A 187 10.98 3.01 1.01
N ARG A 188 12.03 2.21 1.24
CA ARG A 188 12.11 1.32 2.41
C ARG A 188 12.12 2.10 3.72
N GLU A 189 12.81 3.23 3.73
CA GLU A 189 12.80 4.21 4.82
C GLU A 189 12.63 5.61 4.23
N LEU A 190 11.75 6.40 4.83
CA LEU A 190 11.46 7.76 4.40
C LEU A 190 11.20 8.63 5.62
N ASN A 191 12.03 9.65 5.81
CA ASN A 191 11.87 10.63 6.87
C ASN A 191 11.71 12.02 6.25
N ILE A 192 10.78 12.80 6.78
CA ILE A 192 10.59 14.20 6.41
C ILE A 192 10.75 15.03 7.67
N SER A 193 11.60 16.05 7.61
CA SER A 193 11.92 16.95 8.72
C SER A 193 11.88 18.40 8.26
N ARG A 194 11.64 19.29 9.22
CA ARG A 194 11.76 20.72 8.99
C ARG A 194 13.24 21.11 8.93
N ILE A 195 13.56 22.04 8.04
CA ILE A 195 14.87 22.70 7.98
C ILE A 195 14.67 24.21 7.93
N ASP A 196 15.77 24.98 7.98
CA ASP A 196 15.68 26.42 7.80
C ASP A 196 15.11 26.78 6.42
N GLY A 197 14.03 27.57 6.43
CA GLY A 197 13.29 27.99 5.25
C GLY A 197 12.62 26.88 4.43
N GLY A 198 12.55 25.64 4.93
CA GLY A 198 12.21 24.48 4.10
C GLY A 198 11.75 23.23 4.86
N ILE A 199 11.60 22.16 4.08
CA ILE A 199 11.61 20.79 4.58
C ILE A 199 12.69 20.00 3.83
N GLU A 200 13.16 18.93 4.44
CA GLU A 200 13.97 17.92 3.77
C GLU A 200 13.32 16.55 3.86
N ALA A 201 13.55 15.72 2.84
CA ALA A 201 13.18 14.32 2.84
C ALA A 201 14.41 13.46 2.56
N VAL A 202 14.64 12.46 3.41
CA VAL A 202 15.71 11.46 3.25
C VAL A 202 15.07 10.11 2.94
N LEU A 203 15.46 9.53 1.81
CA LEU A 203 14.91 8.29 1.28
C LEU A 203 16.01 7.24 1.16
N ILE A 204 15.84 6.12 1.86
CA ILE A 204 16.69 4.94 1.71
C ILE A 204 15.91 3.94 0.86
N ASP A 205 16.55 3.48 -0.22
CA ASP A 205 15.95 2.51 -1.13
C ASP A 205 14.74 3.08 -1.89
N SER A 206 14.93 4.25 -2.54
CA SER A 206 13.86 4.93 -3.31
C SER A 206 13.42 4.11 -4.51
N LEU A 207 12.13 3.80 -4.58
CA LEU A 207 11.53 2.98 -5.65
C LEU A 207 11.71 3.62 -7.04
N GLU A 208 11.45 4.93 -7.16
CA GLU A 208 11.58 5.66 -8.42
C GLU A 208 13.03 5.65 -8.92
N CYS A 209 14.00 5.94 -8.04
CA CYS A 209 15.41 5.93 -8.39
C CYS A 209 15.89 4.53 -8.78
N GLN A 210 15.45 3.48 -8.07
CA GLN A 210 15.77 2.09 -8.41
C GLN A 210 15.25 1.70 -9.79
N ILE A 211 14.01 2.08 -10.13
CA ILE A 211 13.44 1.84 -11.46
C ILE A 211 14.29 2.53 -12.53
N GLN A 212 14.76 3.75 -12.26
CA GLN A 212 15.52 4.54 -13.24
C GLN A 212 17.04 4.29 -13.23
N ALA A 213 17.58 3.54 -12.26
CA ALA A 213 19.02 3.30 -12.09
C ALA A 213 19.69 2.69 -13.32
N LYS A 214 18.93 1.96 -14.15
CA LYS A 214 19.43 1.34 -15.39
C LYS A 214 19.47 2.30 -16.58
N LEU A 215 18.79 3.44 -16.50
CA LEU A 215 18.62 4.35 -17.63
C LEU A 215 19.54 5.56 -17.56
N ARG A 216 19.83 6.05 -16.35
CA ARG A 216 20.38 7.38 -16.16
C ARG A 216 21.35 7.44 -14.98
N ARG A 217 22.45 8.18 -15.17
CA ARG A 217 23.39 8.59 -14.12
C ARG A 217 23.17 10.05 -13.71
N ILE A 218 21.91 10.43 -13.53
CA ILE A 218 21.50 11.77 -13.06
C ILE A 218 20.46 11.60 -11.94
N PRO A 219 20.22 12.65 -11.11
CA PRO A 219 19.09 12.66 -10.18
C PRO A 219 17.80 12.25 -10.90
N SER A 220 17.12 11.26 -10.35
CA SER A 220 16.05 10.54 -11.04
C SER A 220 14.72 10.62 -10.29
N SER A 221 14.69 11.21 -9.10
CA SER A 221 13.48 11.25 -8.26
C SER A 221 12.52 12.37 -8.68
N ASN A 222 12.22 12.53 -9.96
CA ASN A 222 11.43 13.66 -10.46
C ASN A 222 10.00 13.66 -9.92
N TRP A 223 9.32 12.52 -9.93
CA TRP A 223 7.99 12.37 -9.32
C TRP A 223 8.05 12.60 -7.81
N THR A 224 8.98 11.94 -7.13
CA THR A 224 9.07 11.98 -5.67
C THR A 224 9.47 13.36 -5.17
N ARG A 225 10.43 14.04 -5.81
CA ARG A 225 10.79 15.43 -5.45
C ARG A 225 9.67 16.40 -5.75
N GLY A 226 8.91 16.18 -6.83
CA GLY A 226 7.66 16.89 -7.07
C GLY A 226 6.71 16.75 -5.89
N LEU A 227 6.44 15.51 -5.46
CA LEU A 227 5.58 15.21 -4.31
C LEU A 227 6.05 15.93 -3.04
N ILE A 228 7.34 15.90 -2.71
CA ILE A 228 7.89 16.62 -1.55
C ILE A 228 7.72 18.14 -1.70
N ALA A 229 7.91 18.69 -2.91
CA ALA A 229 7.63 20.11 -3.18
C ALA A 229 6.15 20.44 -2.91
N GLY A 230 5.23 19.56 -3.29
CA GLY A 230 3.80 19.73 -3.04
C GLY A 230 3.44 19.74 -1.55
N ILE A 231 4.03 18.83 -0.77
CA ILE A 231 3.87 18.81 0.69
C ILE A 231 4.42 20.11 1.30
N ALA A 232 5.57 20.59 0.83
CA ALA A 232 6.15 21.85 1.29
C ALA A 232 5.25 23.05 0.95
N THR A 233 4.71 23.10 -0.28
CA THR A 233 3.80 24.16 -0.73
C THR A 233 2.57 24.26 0.17
N ASP A 234 1.96 23.12 0.48
CA ASP A 234 0.80 23.07 1.37
C ASP A 234 1.15 23.49 2.80
N LEU A 235 2.28 23.00 3.35
CA LEU A 235 2.73 23.38 4.69
C LEU A 235 3.05 24.88 4.84
N MET A 236 3.65 25.47 3.82
CA MET A 236 4.14 26.86 3.88
C MET A 236 3.13 27.88 3.35
N GLU A 237 1.99 27.41 2.83
CA GLU A 237 0.95 28.22 2.17
C GLU A 237 1.52 29.12 1.06
N ARG A 238 2.59 28.67 0.40
CA ARG A 238 3.32 29.41 -0.64
C ARG A 238 3.94 28.44 -1.61
N ASP A 239 4.11 28.87 -2.85
CA ASP A 239 4.76 28.03 -3.85
C ASP A 239 6.19 27.64 -3.42
N CYS A 240 6.45 26.34 -3.40
CA CYS A 240 7.76 25.76 -3.10
C CYS A 240 8.28 24.94 -4.28
N SER A 241 9.60 24.85 -4.38
CA SER A 241 10.30 23.98 -5.31
C SER A 241 11.20 23.00 -4.56
N ALA A 242 11.49 21.85 -5.16
CA ALA A 242 12.35 20.84 -4.57
C ALA A 242 13.46 20.36 -5.50
N GLU A 243 14.64 20.20 -4.91
CA GLU A 243 15.86 19.71 -5.55
C GLU A 243 16.32 18.41 -4.88
N GLU A 244 16.75 17.44 -5.70
CA GLU A 244 17.41 16.23 -5.22
C GLU A 244 18.92 16.53 -5.10
N VAL A 245 19.37 16.76 -3.86
CA VAL A 245 20.75 17.21 -3.55
C VAL A 245 21.71 16.03 -3.38
N GLU A 246 21.19 14.85 -3.05
CA GLU A 246 21.93 13.59 -3.00
C GLU A 246 21.07 12.51 -3.67
N CYS A 247 21.68 11.61 -4.44
CA CYS A 247 20.95 10.58 -5.17
C CYS A 247 21.76 9.27 -5.23
N ILE A 248 21.09 8.14 -5.03
CA ILE A 248 21.72 6.81 -5.17
C ILE A 248 22.26 6.56 -6.58
N ASN A 249 21.62 7.12 -7.62
CA ASN A 249 22.08 7.01 -9.01
C ASN A 249 23.33 7.86 -9.30
N LEU A 250 23.72 8.73 -8.37
CA LEU A 250 24.99 9.47 -8.38
C LEU A 250 26.04 8.86 -7.44
N GLY A 251 25.75 7.72 -6.81
CA GLY A 251 26.69 7.03 -5.89
C GLY A 251 26.58 7.44 -4.42
N TYR A 252 25.60 8.27 -4.06
CA TYR A 252 25.30 8.55 -2.64
C TYR A 252 24.64 7.33 -1.98
N PRO A 253 24.76 7.16 -0.65
CA PRO A 253 24.14 6.03 0.05
C PRO A 253 22.60 6.12 0.15
N HIS A 254 22.03 7.30 -0.09
CA HIS A 254 20.60 7.57 -0.03
C HIS A 254 20.24 8.72 -0.98
N CYS A 255 18.94 8.94 -1.18
CA CYS A 255 18.45 10.15 -1.84
C CYS A 255 18.06 11.18 -0.78
N ARG A 256 18.46 12.44 -0.98
CA ARG A 256 18.06 13.57 -0.14
C ARG A 256 17.44 14.65 -1.01
N ILE A 257 16.24 15.06 -0.64
CA ILE A 257 15.45 16.06 -1.34
C ILE A 257 15.25 17.24 -0.40
N VAL A 258 15.51 18.45 -0.89
CA VAL A 258 15.31 19.70 -0.15
C VAL A 258 14.24 20.51 -0.86
N ALA A 259 13.19 20.89 -0.13
CA ALA A 259 12.12 21.74 -0.65
C ALA A 259 12.07 23.07 0.11
N LYS A 260 12.06 24.17 -0.64
CA LYS A 260 12.06 25.55 -0.13
C LYS A 260 11.12 26.42 -0.95
N LYS A 261 10.76 27.58 -0.40
CA LYS A 261 9.97 28.59 -1.12
C LYS A 261 10.63 28.95 -2.45
N THR A 262 9.84 29.05 -3.50
CA THR A 262 10.29 29.58 -4.79
C THR A 262 10.64 31.06 -4.57
N SER A 263 11.85 31.45 -4.95
CA SER A 263 12.33 32.83 -4.94
C SER A 263 11.57 33.71 -5.91
#